data_AF-A0A9D7C965-F1
#
_entry.id   AF-A0A9D7C965-F1
#
_cell.length_a   1.000
_cell.length_b   1.000
_cell.length_c   1.000
_cell.angle_alpha   90.00
_cell.angle_beta   90.00
_cell.angle_gamma   90.00
#
_symmetry.space_group_name_H-M   'P 1'
#
loop_
_entity.id
_entity.type
_entity.pdbx_description
1 polymer ?
#
loop_
_entity_poly.entity_id
_entity_poly.type
_entity_poly.pdbx_seq_one_letter_code
_entity_poly.pdbx_strand_id
1 'polypeptide(L)'
;MSTYDWVYSSFFVDGNGRTARALFYWYLLKKSYWLTEYLSISRMILKSKVQYANAYLYTEHDEMDVGYFIHYQLHIMALAFESLQEYLKRKSEEKKSIAEFLKIKNFNNRQAEIIKWFYEEPGSMLTVREVQTRLAVSEQSARNDLAGLLTMGFLSPVSLNKKSTAYTRSPEFDELLKES
;
A
#
# COMPACT_ATOMS: atom_id res chain seq x y z
N MET A 1 41.81 -35.45 0.80
CA MET A 1 40.91 -34.27 0.82
C MET A 1 39.89 -34.51 -0.28
N SER A 2 38.68 -34.91 0.12
CA SER A 2 37.65 -35.43 -0.77
C SER A 2 36.81 -34.26 -1.30
N THR A 3 36.31 -34.38 -2.53
CA THR A 3 35.71 -33.33 -3.38
C THR A 3 34.38 -32.75 -2.90
N TYR A 4 33.95 -33.06 -1.67
CA TYR A 4 32.62 -32.69 -1.14
C TYR A 4 32.62 -31.42 -0.25
N ASP A 5 33.78 -30.89 0.16
CA ASP A 5 33.84 -29.76 1.11
C ASP A 5 33.51 -28.37 0.51
N TRP A 6 33.37 -28.24 -0.81
CA TRP A 6 33.07 -26.95 -1.47
C TRP A 6 31.58 -26.66 -1.66
N VAL A 7 30.70 -27.64 -1.49
CA VAL A 7 29.25 -27.49 -1.72
C VAL A 7 28.55 -26.77 -0.55
N TYR A 8 29.19 -26.71 0.62
CA TYR A 8 28.60 -26.20 1.87
C TYR A 8 28.94 -24.74 2.22
N SER A 9 29.45 -23.95 1.27
CA SER A 9 29.81 -22.57 1.58
C SER A 9 28.56 -21.68 1.58
N SER A 10 27.89 -21.62 2.74
CA SER A 10 27.15 -20.43 3.13
C SER A 10 28.12 -19.24 3.06
N PHE A 11 28.04 -18.44 1.99
CA PHE A 11 28.95 -17.32 1.73
C PHE A 11 29.07 -16.33 2.91
N PHE A 12 28.05 -16.30 3.78
CA PHE A 12 28.01 -15.50 5.00
C PHE A 12 27.62 -16.34 6.23
N VAL A 13 28.07 -15.90 7.41
CA VAL A 13 27.77 -16.53 8.72
C VAL A 13 26.28 -16.48 9.08
N ASP A 14 25.56 -15.46 8.61
CA ASP A 14 24.10 -15.34 8.67
C ASP A 14 23.62 -14.53 7.45
N GLY A 15 22.35 -14.61 7.12
CA GLY A 15 21.71 -13.74 6.13
C GLY A 15 21.68 -14.28 4.71
N ASN A 16 22.18 -15.50 4.46
CA ASN A 16 22.20 -16.11 3.12
C ASN A 16 20.82 -16.09 2.43
N GLY A 17 19.75 -16.41 3.16
CA GLY A 17 18.37 -16.35 2.63
C GLY A 17 17.83 -14.93 2.38
N ARG A 18 18.37 -13.90 3.05
CA ARG A 18 18.05 -12.48 2.75
C ARG A 18 18.80 -12.04 1.50
N THR A 19 20.08 -12.37 1.39
CA THR A 19 20.93 -12.06 0.24
C THR A 19 20.45 -12.74 -1.03
N ALA A 20 20.10 -14.03 -0.96
CA ALA A 20 19.56 -14.78 -2.10
C ALA A 20 18.26 -14.17 -2.62
N ARG A 21 17.34 -13.79 -1.73
CA ARG A 21 16.11 -13.08 -2.12
C ARG A 21 16.43 -11.75 -2.78
N ALA A 22 17.29 -10.92 -2.18
CA ALA A 22 17.67 -9.63 -2.75
C ALA A 22 18.29 -9.76 -4.15
N LEU A 23 19.17 -10.74 -4.36
CA LEU A 23 19.79 -11.02 -5.66
C LEU A 23 18.75 -11.47 -6.69
N PHE A 24 17.79 -12.30 -6.29
CA PHE A 24 16.68 -12.74 -7.14
C PHE A 24 15.82 -11.55 -7.61
N TYR A 25 15.39 -10.68 -6.69
CA TYR A 25 14.63 -9.47 -7.06
C TYR A 25 15.46 -8.57 -7.98
N TRP A 26 16.72 -8.30 -7.64
CA TRP A 26 17.59 -7.49 -8.47
C TRP A 26 17.71 -8.05 -9.90
N TYR A 27 17.87 -9.36 -10.04
CA TYR A 27 17.95 -10.00 -11.35
C TYR A 27 16.65 -9.83 -12.16
N LEU A 28 15.49 -10.01 -11.53
CA LEU A 28 14.19 -9.82 -12.19
C LEU A 28 14.00 -8.38 -12.67
N LEU A 29 14.35 -7.39 -11.83
CA LEU A 29 14.31 -5.97 -12.19
C LEU A 29 15.27 -5.66 -13.34
N LYS A 30 16.50 -6.19 -13.28
CA LYS A 30 17.49 -6.03 -14.35
C LYS A 30 17.04 -6.65 -15.69
N LYS A 31 16.19 -7.68 -15.64
CA LYS A 31 15.60 -8.34 -16.82
C LYS A 31 14.27 -7.73 -17.27
N SER A 32 13.94 -6.52 -16.80
CA SER A 32 12.74 -5.78 -17.19
C SER A 32 11.42 -6.41 -16.74
N TYR A 33 11.45 -7.30 -15.72
CA TYR A 33 10.24 -7.78 -15.05
C TYR A 33 9.79 -6.74 -14.00
N TRP A 34 9.48 -5.53 -14.46
CA TRP A 34 9.14 -4.37 -13.63
C TRP A 34 7.97 -4.61 -12.67
N LEU A 35 7.03 -5.49 -13.02
CA LEU A 35 5.87 -5.81 -12.19
C LEU A 35 6.30 -6.34 -10.80
N THR A 36 7.48 -6.94 -10.72
CA THR A 36 8.04 -7.51 -9.48
C THR A 36 8.29 -6.46 -8.39
N GLU A 37 8.39 -5.17 -8.74
CA GLU A 37 8.43 -4.04 -7.78
C GLU A 37 7.17 -3.94 -6.92
N TYR A 38 6.04 -4.35 -7.49
CA TYR A 38 4.71 -4.25 -6.86
C TYR A 38 4.28 -5.56 -6.20
N LEU A 39 4.98 -6.67 -6.49
CA LEU A 39 4.62 -7.99 -5.97
C LEU A 39 5.15 -8.17 -4.53
N SER A 40 4.25 -8.52 -3.62
CA SER A 40 4.58 -8.83 -2.23
C SER A 40 5.16 -10.24 -2.05
N ILE A 41 6.12 -10.66 -2.87
CA ILE A 41 6.70 -12.03 -2.87
C ILE A 41 7.27 -12.38 -1.49
N SER A 42 7.98 -11.46 -0.83
CA SER A 42 8.55 -11.69 0.51
C SER A 42 7.47 -11.95 1.56
N ARG A 43 6.31 -11.28 1.45
CA ARG A 43 5.16 -11.51 2.35
C ARG A 43 4.56 -12.89 2.09
N MET A 44 4.48 -13.33 0.83
CA MET A 44 3.99 -14.66 0.50
C MET A 44 4.92 -15.75 1.02
N ILE A 45 6.24 -15.62 0.83
CA ILE A 45 7.25 -16.54 1.40
C ILE A 45 7.14 -16.62 2.93
N LEU A 46 6.90 -15.49 3.60
CA LEU A 46 6.71 -15.45 5.05
C LEU A 46 5.48 -16.23 5.51
N LYS A 47 4.41 -16.25 4.71
CA LYS A 47 3.20 -17.05 4.98
C LYS A 47 3.42 -18.55 4.71
N SER A 48 4.33 -18.90 3.80
CA SER A 48 4.62 -20.27 3.36
C SER A 48 6.00 -20.77 3.81
N LYS A 49 6.49 -20.37 4.99
CA LYS A 49 7.85 -20.71 5.49
C LYS A 49 8.18 -22.21 5.43
N VAL A 50 7.22 -23.07 5.76
CA VAL A 50 7.41 -24.53 5.75
C VAL A 50 7.61 -25.04 4.32
N GLN A 51 6.80 -24.56 3.37
CA GLN A 51 6.93 -24.92 1.96
C GLN A 51 8.24 -24.41 1.36
N TYR A 52 8.68 -23.21 1.75
CA TYR A 52 9.99 -22.67 1.38
C TYR A 52 11.14 -23.56 1.87
N ALA A 53 11.09 -23.96 3.15
CA ALA A 53 12.10 -24.83 3.74
C ALA A 53 12.11 -26.22 3.07
N ASN A 54 10.93 -26.77 2.80
CA ASN A 54 10.80 -28.06 2.11
C ASN A 54 11.34 -28.01 0.68
N ALA A 55 11.09 -26.93 -0.08
CA ALA A 55 11.64 -26.78 -1.43
C ALA A 55 13.18 -26.81 -1.43
N TYR A 56 13.80 -26.22 -0.40
CA TYR A 56 15.25 -26.28 -0.21
C TYR A 56 15.72 -27.68 0.18
N LEU A 57 15.08 -28.32 1.17
CA LEU A 57 15.42 -29.68 1.60
C LEU A 57 15.27 -30.71 0.47
N TYR A 58 14.21 -30.63 -0.33
CA TYR A 58 14.01 -31.52 -1.48
C TYR A 58 15.09 -31.32 -2.54
N THR A 59 15.51 -30.07 -2.78
CA THR A 59 16.65 -29.80 -3.68
C THR A 59 17.92 -30.50 -3.17
N GLU A 60 18.25 -30.38 -1.87
CA GLU A 60 19.45 -31.00 -1.30
C GLU A 60 19.39 -32.54 -1.31
N HIS A 61 18.22 -33.12 -1.02
CA HIS A 61 18.05 -34.56 -0.94
C HIS A 61 17.96 -35.26 -2.30
N ASP A 62 17.53 -34.53 -3.35
CA ASP A 62 17.34 -35.06 -4.70
C ASP A 62 18.45 -34.57 -5.64
N GLU A 63 19.69 -34.91 -5.31
CA GLU A 63 20.90 -34.63 -6.13
C GLU A 63 21.06 -33.18 -6.62
N MET A 64 20.63 -32.20 -5.79
CA MET A 64 20.63 -30.77 -6.14
C MET A 64 19.66 -30.40 -7.27
N ASP A 65 18.55 -31.12 -7.45
CA ASP A 65 17.49 -30.76 -8.38
C ASP A 65 16.80 -29.45 -7.96
N VAL A 66 17.19 -28.37 -8.62
CA VAL A 66 16.65 -27.02 -8.41
C VAL A 66 15.19 -26.87 -8.86
N GLY A 67 14.62 -27.86 -9.54
CA GLY A 67 13.24 -27.89 -10.02
C GLY A 67 12.22 -27.63 -8.90
N TYR A 68 12.42 -28.21 -7.71
CA TYR A 68 11.55 -27.97 -6.54
C TYR A 68 11.54 -26.50 -6.13
N PHE A 69 12.73 -25.87 -6.13
CA PHE A 69 12.87 -24.46 -5.75
C PHE A 69 12.29 -23.52 -6.81
N ILE A 70 12.52 -23.81 -8.09
CA ILE A 70 11.94 -23.03 -9.20
C ILE A 70 10.41 -23.13 -9.18
N HIS A 71 9.87 -24.35 -9.01
CA HIS A 71 8.43 -24.57 -8.94
C HIS A 71 7.80 -23.81 -7.78
N TYR A 72 8.40 -23.89 -6.59
CA TYR A 72 7.97 -23.11 -5.43
C TYR A 72 7.99 -21.60 -5.74
N GLN A 73 9.08 -21.10 -6.33
CA GLN A 73 9.22 -19.67 -6.61
C GLN A 73 8.18 -19.18 -7.62
N LEU A 74 7.89 -19.96 -8.67
CA LEU A 74 6.82 -19.68 -9.64
C LEU A 74 5.44 -19.64 -8.96
N HIS A 75 5.15 -20.63 -8.11
CA HIS A 75 3.89 -20.71 -7.37
C HIS A 75 3.68 -19.48 -6.47
N ILE A 76 4.71 -19.08 -5.72
CA ILE A 76 4.67 -17.89 -4.86
C ILE A 76 4.48 -16.61 -5.67
N MET A 77 5.11 -16.51 -6.85
CA MET A 77 4.93 -15.35 -7.72
C MET A 77 3.50 -15.27 -8.26
N ALA A 78 2.88 -16.40 -8.62
CA ALA A 78 1.48 -16.44 -9.02
C ALA A 78 0.54 -15.97 -7.90
N LEU A 79 0.72 -16.47 -6.68
CA LEU A 79 -0.07 -16.03 -5.51
C LEU A 79 0.14 -14.54 -5.20
N ALA A 80 1.37 -14.04 -5.34
CA ALA A 80 1.66 -12.62 -5.14
C ALA A 80 0.96 -11.75 -6.19
N PHE A 81 0.84 -12.24 -7.42
CA PHE A 81 0.14 -11.56 -8.50
C PHE A 81 -1.38 -11.54 -8.29
N GLU A 82 -1.98 -12.68 -7.92
CA GLU A 82 -3.41 -12.76 -7.57
C GLU A 82 -3.74 -11.79 -6.42
N SER A 83 -2.91 -11.79 -5.36
CA SER A 83 -3.08 -10.87 -4.24
C SER A 83 -2.99 -9.39 -4.67
N LEU A 84 -2.18 -9.06 -5.67
CA LEU A 84 -2.10 -7.71 -6.21
C LEU A 84 -3.38 -7.37 -7.01
N GLN A 85 -3.88 -8.29 -7.83
CA GLN A 85 -5.12 -8.09 -8.59
C GLN A 85 -6.32 -7.83 -7.66
N GLU A 86 -6.45 -8.62 -6.59
CA GLU A 86 -7.49 -8.41 -5.57
C GLU A 86 -7.37 -7.05 -4.89
N TYR A 87 -6.14 -6.64 -4.54
CA TYR A 87 -5.89 -5.33 -3.95
C TYR A 87 -6.31 -4.19 -4.90
N LEU A 88 -5.91 -4.28 -6.17
CA LEU A 88 -6.25 -3.27 -7.18
C LEU A 88 -7.74 -3.19 -7.43
N LYS A 89 -8.42 -4.35 -7.52
CA LYS A 89 -9.88 -4.42 -7.66
C LYS A 89 -10.58 -3.71 -6.49
N ARG A 90 -10.22 -4.07 -5.25
CA ARG A 90 -10.79 -3.44 -4.06
C ARG A 90 -10.56 -1.92 -4.05
N LYS A 91 -9.33 -1.47 -4.39
CA LYS A 91 -9.02 -0.04 -4.45
C LYS A 91 -9.79 0.71 -5.55
N SER A 92 -10.08 0.04 -6.66
CA SER A 92 -10.92 0.61 -7.73
C SER A 92 -12.38 0.75 -7.28
N GLU A 93 -12.92 -0.26 -6.59
CA GLU A 93 -14.28 -0.25 -6.04
C GLU A 93 -14.44 0.84 -4.96
N GLU A 94 -13.49 0.97 -4.04
CA GLU A 94 -13.43 2.06 -3.05
C GLU A 94 -13.50 3.44 -3.72
N LYS A 95 -12.69 3.68 -4.76
CA LYS A 95 -12.70 4.94 -5.51
C LYS A 95 -14.04 5.23 -6.19
N LYS A 96 -14.67 4.21 -6.78
CA LYS A 96 -15.98 4.35 -7.44
C LYS A 96 -17.07 4.70 -6.42
N SER A 97 -17.09 4.02 -5.28
CA SER A 97 -18.04 4.26 -4.20
C SER A 97 -17.97 5.71 -3.70
N ILE A 98 -16.76 6.27 -3.52
CA ILE A 98 -16.59 7.67 -3.12
C ILE A 98 -17.14 8.61 -4.18
N ALA A 99 -16.83 8.37 -5.46
CA ALA A 99 -17.27 9.26 -6.54
C ALA A 99 -18.80 9.29 -6.68
N GLU A 100 -19.47 8.16 -6.46
CA GLU A 100 -20.93 8.07 -6.41
C GLU A 100 -21.49 8.76 -5.16
N PHE A 101 -20.86 8.56 -4.00
CA PHE A 101 -21.25 9.19 -2.74
C PHE A 101 -21.18 10.73 -2.79
N LEU A 102 -20.09 11.28 -3.36
CA LEU A 102 -19.92 12.73 -3.48
C LEU A 102 -21.04 13.38 -4.31
N LYS A 103 -21.69 12.63 -5.20
CA LYS A 103 -22.85 13.11 -5.98
C LYS A 103 -24.14 13.11 -5.18
N ILE A 104 -24.32 12.20 -4.21
CA ILE A 104 -25.57 12.03 -3.46
C ILE A 104 -25.74 13.12 -2.40
N LYS A 105 -24.68 13.48 -1.67
CA LYS A 105 -24.74 14.47 -0.57
C LYS A 105 -24.73 15.93 -1.04
N ASN A 106 -24.81 16.18 -2.35
CA ASN A 106 -24.83 17.51 -2.96
C ASN A 106 -23.64 18.39 -2.52
N PHE A 107 -22.46 17.80 -2.35
CA PHE A 107 -21.25 18.58 -2.13
C PHE A 107 -21.00 19.47 -3.32
N ASN A 108 -20.54 20.70 -3.07
CA ASN A 108 -19.95 21.46 -4.16
C ASN A 108 -18.64 20.76 -4.62
N ASN A 109 -18.23 20.96 -5.87
CA ASN A 109 -17.06 20.28 -6.43
C ASN A 109 -15.78 20.48 -5.58
N ARG A 110 -15.65 21.62 -4.90
CA ARG A 110 -14.47 21.93 -4.06
C ARG A 110 -14.49 21.17 -2.73
N GLN A 111 -15.65 21.05 -2.11
CA GLN A 111 -15.86 20.25 -0.90
C GLN A 111 -15.64 18.76 -1.18
N ALA A 112 -16.11 18.29 -2.34
CA ALA A 112 -15.88 16.93 -2.80
C ALA A 112 -14.38 16.60 -2.94
N GLU A 113 -13.58 17.53 -3.50
CA GLU A 113 -12.12 17.39 -3.56
C GLU A 113 -11.46 17.39 -2.17
N ILE A 114 -11.93 18.24 -1.24
CA ILE A 114 -11.40 18.26 0.14
C ILE A 114 -11.68 16.91 0.85
N ILE A 115 -12.90 16.38 0.74
CA ILE A 115 -13.25 15.06 1.29
C ILE A 115 -12.37 13.96 0.68
N LYS A 116 -12.14 14.02 -0.63
CA LYS A 116 -11.26 13.08 -1.33
C LYS A 116 -9.83 13.12 -0.79
N TRP A 117 -9.27 14.29 -0.51
CA TRP A 117 -7.93 14.40 0.09
C TRP A 117 -7.86 13.72 1.47
N PHE A 118 -8.84 13.95 2.33
CA PHE A 118 -8.91 13.28 3.63
C PHE A 118 -9.16 11.77 3.52
N TYR A 119 -9.85 11.33 2.47
CA TYR A 119 -10.02 9.90 2.21
C TYR A 119 -8.69 9.26 1.76
N GLU A 120 -7.99 9.87 0.82
CA GLU A 120 -6.72 9.37 0.27
C GLU A 120 -5.60 9.41 1.32
N GLU A 121 -5.59 10.43 2.18
CA GLU A 121 -4.63 10.61 3.28
C GLU A 121 -5.35 10.80 4.63
N PRO A 122 -5.76 9.72 5.31
CA PRO A 122 -6.52 9.80 6.57
C PRO A 122 -5.84 10.55 7.72
N GLY A 123 -4.50 10.59 7.73
CA GLY A 123 -3.72 11.31 8.74
C GLY A 123 -3.40 12.76 8.37
N SER A 124 -3.90 13.26 7.23
CA SER A 124 -3.65 14.63 6.80
C SER A 124 -4.42 15.63 7.66
N MET A 125 -3.87 16.84 7.71
CA MET A 125 -4.54 18.01 8.26
C MET A 125 -4.47 19.12 7.22
N LEU A 126 -5.52 19.93 7.12
CA LEU A 126 -5.58 21.04 6.18
C LEU A 126 -5.87 22.33 6.92
N THR A 127 -5.07 23.35 6.64
CA THR A 127 -5.34 24.73 7.01
C THR A 127 -6.11 25.44 5.91
N VAL A 128 -6.76 26.56 6.25
CA VAL A 128 -7.43 27.44 5.27
C VAL A 128 -6.46 27.84 4.15
N ARG A 129 -5.21 28.14 4.49
CA ARG A 129 -4.18 28.57 3.54
C ARG A 129 -3.80 27.44 2.57
N GLU A 130 -3.71 26.21 3.04
CA GLU A 130 -3.43 25.06 2.16
C GLU A 130 -4.58 24.81 1.19
N VAL A 131 -5.83 24.86 1.66
CA VAL A 131 -7.01 24.74 0.79
C VAL A 131 -7.05 25.86 -0.24
N GLN A 132 -6.77 27.09 0.19
CA GLN A 132 -6.67 28.26 -0.69
C GLN A 132 -5.67 28.04 -1.82
N THR A 133 -4.46 27.58 -1.49
CA THR A 133 -3.39 27.32 -2.47
C THR A 133 -3.72 26.15 -3.38
N ARG A 134 -4.19 25.02 -2.83
CA ARG A 134 -4.46 23.79 -3.61
C ARG A 134 -5.66 23.94 -4.55
N LEU A 135 -6.72 24.64 -4.11
CA LEU A 135 -7.92 24.88 -4.92
C LEU A 135 -7.86 26.18 -5.75
N ALA A 136 -6.80 26.98 -5.59
CA ALA A 136 -6.66 28.29 -6.24
C ALA A 136 -7.88 29.21 -6.04
N VAL A 137 -8.36 29.33 -4.80
CA VAL A 137 -9.53 30.15 -4.44
C VAL A 137 -9.17 31.30 -3.49
N SER A 138 -10.12 32.18 -3.20
CA SER A 138 -9.95 33.19 -2.15
C SER A 138 -9.96 32.55 -0.75
N GLU A 139 -9.29 33.19 0.22
CA GLU A 139 -9.28 32.74 1.62
C GLU A 139 -10.71 32.58 2.18
N GLN A 140 -11.62 33.49 1.84
CA GLN A 140 -13.01 33.41 2.26
C GLN A 140 -13.73 32.19 1.67
N SER A 141 -13.47 31.85 0.40
CA SER A 141 -14.05 30.65 -0.22
C SER A 141 -13.54 29.37 0.45
N ALA A 142 -12.24 29.29 0.71
CA ALA A 142 -11.64 28.17 1.44
C ALA A 142 -12.23 28.01 2.85
N ARG A 143 -12.45 29.12 3.58
CA ARG A 143 -13.15 29.11 4.87
C ARG A 143 -14.57 28.59 4.75
N ASN A 144 -15.34 29.06 3.78
CA ASN A 144 -16.73 28.64 3.58
C ASN A 144 -16.82 27.15 3.22
N ASP A 145 -15.94 26.65 2.35
CA ASP A 145 -15.92 25.24 1.98
C ASP A 145 -15.61 24.34 3.20
N LEU A 146 -14.57 24.69 3.98
CA LEU A 146 -14.21 23.98 5.22
C LEU A 146 -15.30 24.08 6.30
N ALA A 147 -15.91 25.26 6.48
CA ALA A 147 -16.99 25.47 7.43
C ALA A 147 -18.21 24.61 7.08
N GLY A 148 -18.58 24.53 5.79
CA GLY A 148 -19.67 23.67 5.35
C GLY A 148 -19.42 22.19 5.66
N LEU A 149 -18.20 21.70 5.44
CA LEU A 149 -17.83 20.32 5.77
C LEU A 149 -17.79 20.05 7.28
N LEU A 150 -17.45 21.05 8.08
CA LEU A 150 -17.51 20.99 9.55
C LEU A 150 -18.96 20.96 10.04
N THR A 151 -19.84 21.78 9.46
CA THR A 151 -21.29 21.75 9.78
C THR A 151 -21.93 20.42 9.41
N MET A 152 -21.48 19.78 8.33
CA MET A 152 -21.93 18.44 7.93
C MET A 152 -21.32 17.31 8.79
N GLY A 153 -20.42 17.63 9.72
CA GLY A 153 -19.82 16.65 10.64
C GLY A 153 -18.65 15.86 10.08
N PHE A 154 -18.15 16.16 8.87
CA PHE A 154 -17.01 15.44 8.28
C PHE A 154 -15.65 15.88 8.84
N LEU A 155 -15.54 17.12 9.33
CA LEU A 155 -14.27 17.67 9.80
C LEU A 155 -14.32 18.03 11.28
N SER A 156 -13.18 17.90 11.95
CA SER A 156 -12.95 18.40 13.29
C SER A 156 -11.83 19.45 13.30
N PRO A 157 -12.00 20.58 14.02
CA PRO A 157 -10.97 21.60 14.12
C PRO A 157 -9.88 21.18 15.12
N VAL A 158 -8.63 21.42 14.76
CA VAL A 158 -7.45 21.23 15.59
C VAL A 158 -6.72 22.56 15.71
N SER A 159 -6.54 23.03 16.95
CA SER A 159 -5.76 24.24 17.20
C SER A 159 -4.27 23.95 17.03
N LEU A 160 -3.65 24.50 16.00
CA LEU A 160 -2.18 24.43 15.84
C LEU A 160 -1.47 25.39 16.79
N ASN A 161 -2.05 26.58 17.01
CA ASN A 161 -1.55 27.67 17.85
C ASN A 161 -2.73 28.59 18.25
N LYS A 162 -2.51 29.59 19.12
CA LYS A 162 -3.55 30.58 19.51
C LYS A 162 -4.22 31.35 18.35
N LYS A 163 -3.67 31.29 17.13
CA LYS A 163 -4.15 32.04 15.95
C LYS A 163 -4.46 31.17 14.72
N SER A 164 -4.12 29.88 14.71
CA SER A 164 -4.24 29.04 13.52
C SER A 164 -4.96 27.74 13.84
N THR A 165 -6.00 27.46 13.06
CA THR A 165 -6.81 26.24 13.12
C THR A 165 -6.55 25.42 11.87
N ALA A 166 -6.15 24.17 12.07
CA ALA A 166 -6.19 23.14 11.04
C ALA A 166 -7.48 22.32 11.18
N TYR A 167 -7.81 21.58 10.14
CA TYR A 167 -8.96 20.68 10.11
C TYR A 167 -8.45 19.28 9.82
N THR A 168 -8.96 18.32 10.58
CA THR A 168 -8.73 16.88 10.39
C THR A 168 -10.07 16.20 10.14
N ARG A 169 -10.02 14.92 9.77
CA ARG A 169 -11.22 14.07 9.78
C ARG A 169 -11.88 14.08 11.15
N SER A 170 -13.21 14.07 11.15
CA SER A 170 -13.99 13.78 12.36
C SER A 170 -13.97 12.28 12.69
N PRO A 171 -14.26 11.90 13.94
CA PRO A 171 -14.48 10.51 14.32
C PRO A 171 -15.55 9.83 13.47
N GLU A 172 -16.59 10.57 13.08
CA GLU A 172 -17.73 10.07 12.32
C GLU A 172 -17.48 10.08 10.80
N PHE A 173 -16.30 10.50 10.32
CA PHE A 173 -16.03 10.68 8.88
C PHE A 173 -16.32 9.42 8.06
N ASP A 174 -15.83 8.25 8.49
CA ASP A 174 -16.05 7.00 7.75
C ASP A 174 -17.49 6.50 7.85
N GLU A 175 -18.19 6.79 8.95
CA GLU A 175 -19.59 6.42 9.14
C GLU A 175 -20.49 7.28 8.25
N LEU A 176 -20.25 8.59 8.23
CA LEU A 176 -20.95 9.54 7.37
C LEU A 176 -20.73 9.26 5.87
N LEU A 177 -19.56 8.69 5.51
CA LEU A 177 -19.28 8.19 4.16
C LEU A 177 -20.01 6.88 3.83
N LYS A 178 -20.39 6.07 4.82
CA LYS A 178 -21.06 4.75 4.64
C LYS A 178 -22.58 4.80 4.79
N GLU A 179 -23.12 5.73 5.58
CA GLU A 179 -24.56 5.93 5.76
C GLU A 179 -25.18 6.57 4.51
N SER A 180 -25.43 5.76 3.47
CA SER A 180 -26.41 5.97 2.38
C SER A 180 -26.62 4.68 1.59
#